data_AF-A0A938R6L6-F1
#
_entry.id   AF-A0A938R6L6-F1
#
_cell.length_a   1.000
_cell.length_b   1.000
_cell.length_c   1.000
_cell.angle_alpha   90.00
_cell.angle_beta   90.00
_cell.angle_gamma   90.00
#
_symmetry.space_group_name_H-M   'P 1'
#
loop_
_entity.id
_entity.type
_entity.pdbx_description
1 polymer ?
#
loop_
_entity_poly.entity_id
_entity_poly.type
_entity_poly.pdbx_seq_one_letter_code
_entity_poly.pdbx_strand_id
1 'polypeptide(L)' 'MRVPAILGRSEEAAERSAREPIPACAWIVGDTGFPQKGHKSVGVTRQCSGTTGKVADCQLAVSLQPAADEAGMPLNYQL' A
#
# COMPACT_ATOMS: atom_id res chain seq x y z
N MET A 1 5.87 18.73 -6.23
CA MET A 1 5.65 17.33 -5.80
C MET A 1 6.84 16.51 -6.31
N ARG A 2 7.86 16.28 -5.48
CA ARG A 2 9.06 15.48 -5.82
C ARG A 2 8.98 14.20 -4.99
N VAL A 3 8.58 13.10 -5.64
CA VAL A 3 8.46 11.75 -5.08
C VAL A 3 9.77 10.90 -5.08
N PRO A 4 10.91 11.26 -5.73
CA PRO A 4 11.99 10.29 -5.94
C PRO A 4 12.76 9.90 -4.67
N ALA A 5 12.82 10.77 -3.66
CA ALA A 5 13.54 10.47 -2.41
C ALA A 5 12.81 9.45 -1.52
N ILE A 6 11.49 9.28 -1.67
CA ILE A 6 10.72 8.31 -0.88
C ILE A 6 10.93 6.90 -1.43
N LEU A 7 10.94 6.75 -2.76
CA LEU A 7 11.13 5.46 -3.42
C LEU A 7 12.52 4.88 -3.14
N GLY A 8 13.58 5.70 -3.21
CA GLY A 8 14.94 5.24 -2.91
C GLY A 8 15.12 4.78 -1.46
N ARG A 9 14.47 5.44 -0.49
CA ARG A 9 14.51 5.02 0.92
C ARG A 9 13.72 3.75 1.19
N SER A 10 12.65 3.50 0.43
CA SER A 10 11.87 2.27 0.59
C SER A 10 12.61 1.04 0.09
N GLU A 11 13.40 1.15 -0.98
CA GLU A 11 14.22 0.03 -1.48
C GLU A 11 15.35 -0.33 -0.50
N GLU A 12 16.05 0.66 0.02
CA GLU A 12 17.10 0.44 1.04
C GLU A 12 16.54 -0.18 2.33
N ALA A 13 15.38 0.30 2.79
CA ALA A 13 14.67 -0.29 3.92
C ALA A 13 14.20 -1.73 3.64
N ALA A 14 13.88 -2.04 2.37
CA ALA A 14 13.51 -3.39 1.93
C ALA A 14 14.65 -4.38 2.12
N GLU A 15 15.79 -4.04 1.55
CA GLU A 15 16.99 -4.86 1.60
C GLU A 15 17.47 -5.06 3.04
N ARG A 16 17.37 -4.00 3.86
CA ARG A 16 17.69 -4.07 5.29
C ARG A 16 16.74 -5.00 6.03
N SER A 17 15.42 -4.83 5.85
CA SER A 17 14.42 -5.65 6.54
C SER A 17 14.46 -7.13 6.12
N ALA A 18 14.95 -7.44 4.91
CA ALA A 18 15.16 -8.81 4.45
C ALA A 18 16.36 -9.49 5.12
N ARG A 19 17.37 -8.72 5.54
CA ARG A 19 18.54 -9.22 6.29
C ARG A 19 18.28 -9.27 7.79
N GLU A 20 17.54 -8.30 8.32
CA GLU A 20 17.26 -8.16 9.74
C GLU A 20 15.79 -7.69 9.92
N PRO A 21 14.89 -8.57 10.39
CA PRO A 21 13.49 -8.21 10.58
C PRO A 21 13.35 -7.07 11.59
N ILE A 22 12.74 -5.96 11.18
CA ILE A 22 12.47 -4.83 12.07
C ILE A 22 11.40 -5.29 13.08
N PRO A 23 11.66 -5.24 14.40
CA PRO A 23 10.65 -5.56 15.39
C PRO A 23 9.52 -4.52 15.35
N ALA A 24 8.34 -4.96 14.94
CA ALA A 24 7.17 -4.10 14.81
C ALA A 24 6.49 -3.91 16.18
N CYS A 25 6.38 -2.66 16.63
CA CYS A 25 5.58 -2.33 17.80
C CYS A 25 4.07 -2.32 17.49
N ALA A 26 3.72 -2.15 16.21
CA ALA A 26 2.36 -2.23 15.68
C ALA A 26 2.37 -2.59 14.18
N TRP A 27 1.20 -2.94 13.65
CA TRP A 27 0.99 -3.23 12.23
C TRP A 27 0.07 -2.19 11.61
N ILE A 28 0.42 -1.72 10.42
CA ILE A 28 -0.39 -0.80 9.61
C ILE A 28 -1.00 -1.62 8.47
N VAL A 29 -2.33 -1.58 8.38
CA VAL A 29 -3.07 -2.10 7.23
C VAL A 29 -3.44 -0.90 6.36
N GLY A 30 -3.05 -0.95 5.08
CA GLY A 30 -3.38 0.10 4.11
C GLY A 30 -3.96 -0.50 2.85
N ASP A 31 -4.97 0.15 2.28
CA ASP A 31 -5.53 -0.18 0.97
C ASP A 31 -5.07 0.80 -0.11
N THR A 32 -4.90 0.30 -1.33
CA THR A 32 -4.69 1.10 -2.53
C THR A 32 -5.79 0.77 -3.52
N GLY A 33 -6.64 1.75 -3.82
CA GLY A 33 -7.73 1.57 -4.76
C GLY A 33 -7.31 1.82 -6.21
N PHE A 34 -7.65 0.88 -7.08
CA PHE A 34 -7.54 0.96 -8.53
C PHE A 34 -8.91 1.27 -9.13
N PRO A 35 -9.18 2.51 -9.55
CA PRO A 35 -10.50 2.91 -10.02
C PRO A 35 -10.84 2.20 -11.31
N GLN A 36 -12.00 1.56 -11.33
CA GLN A 36 -12.50 0.89 -12.52
C GLN A 36 -13.75 1.57 -13.04
N LYS A 37 -13.89 1.60 -14.36
CA LYS A 37 -15.05 2.17 -15.05
C LYS A 37 -15.51 1.22 -16.13
N GLY A 38 -16.82 0.97 -16.16
CA GLY A 38 -17.46 0.16 -17.18
C GLY A 38 -18.03 -1.15 -16.63
N HIS A 39 -19.00 -1.69 -17.35
CA HIS A 39 -19.82 -2.85 -16.95
C HIS A 39 -19.11 -4.20 -17.14
N LYS A 40 -17.88 -4.19 -17.68
CA LYS A 40 -17.05 -5.39 -17.88
C LYS A 40 -15.95 -5.55 -16.81
N SER A 41 -15.93 -4.65 -15.84
CA SER A 41 -15.03 -4.69 -14.69
C SER A 41 -15.47 -5.79 -13.72
N VAL A 42 -14.53 -6.66 -13.33
CA VAL A 42 -14.78 -7.78 -12.40
C VAL A 42 -14.05 -7.54 -11.08
N GLY A 43 -14.58 -8.07 -9.97
CA GLY A 43 -13.94 -7.96 -8.65
C GLY A 43 -13.93 -6.54 -8.08
N VAL A 44 -14.84 -5.66 -8.52
CA VAL A 44 -14.96 -4.28 -8.02
C VAL A 44 -16.13 -4.16 -7.06
N THR A 45 -15.98 -3.30 -6.06
CA THR A 45 -17.11 -2.86 -5.22
C THR A 45 -17.03 -1.36 -4.97
N ARG A 46 -18.16 -0.73 -4.63
CA ARG A 46 -18.18 0.68 -4.24
C ARG A 46 -17.56 0.83 -2.86
N GLN A 47 -16.44 1.53 -2.82
CA GLN A 47 -15.71 1.77 -1.58
C GLN A 47 -14.99 3.11 -1.63
N CYS A 48 -14.74 3.68 -0.45
CA CYS A 48 -13.92 4.87 -0.34
C CYS A 48 -12.49 4.49 -0.72
N SER A 49 -11.93 5.13 -1.74
CA SER A 49 -10.56 4.90 -2.17
C SER A 49 -9.73 6.14 -1.90
N GLY A 50 -8.66 5.99 -1.12
CA GLY A 50 -7.69 7.06 -0.87
C GLY A 50 -7.11 7.65 -2.17
N THR A 51 -6.95 6.82 -3.21
CA THR A 51 -6.48 7.23 -4.55
C THR A 51 -7.42 8.21 -5.24
N THR A 52 -8.74 8.05 -5.07
CA THR A 52 -9.74 8.90 -5.72
C THR A 52 -10.33 9.98 -4.83
N GLY A 53 -10.12 9.87 -3.51
CA GLY A 53 -10.69 10.77 -2.51
C GLY A 53 -12.23 10.69 -2.41
N LYS A 54 -12.84 9.63 -2.93
CA LYS A 54 -14.30 9.45 -2.96
C LYS A 54 -14.69 7.98 -2.96
N VAL A 55 -16.00 7.73 -2.82
CA VAL A 55 -16.58 6.41 -3.04
C VAL A 55 -16.68 6.16 -4.55
N ALA A 56 -16.05 5.08 -5.02
CA ALA A 56 -16.08 4.67 -6.41
C ALA A 56 -15.94 3.13 -6.53
N ASP A 57 -16.29 2.59 -7.68
CA ASP A 57 -16.01 1.19 -8.01
C ASP A 57 -14.50 1.02 -8.18
N CYS A 58 -13.88 0.31 -7.25
CA CYS A 58 -12.44 0.06 -7.23
C CYS A 58 -12.16 -1.43 -7.02
N GLN A 59 -11.04 -1.92 -7.54
CA GLN A 59 -10.34 -3.06 -6.95
C GLN A 59 -9.40 -2.51 -5.87
N LEU A 60 -9.21 -3.20 -4.74
CA LEU A 60 -8.27 -2.78 -3.71
C LEU A 60 -7.10 -3.76 -3.64
N ALA A 61 -5.88 -3.25 -3.68
CA ALA A 61 -4.77 -3.98 -3.10
C ALA A 61 -4.75 -3.68 -1.59
N VAL A 62 -4.88 -4.71 -0.76
CA VAL A 62 -4.69 -4.58 0.69
C VAL A 62 -3.25 -4.94 1.01
N SER A 63 -2.56 -4.08 1.75
CA SER A 63 -1.17 -4.24 2.16
C SER A 63 -1.00 -4.23 3.67
N LEU A 64 0.01 -4.96 4.15
CA LEU A 64 0.42 -4.98 5.56
C LEU A 64 1.86 -4.48 5.67
N GLN A 65 2.12 -3.57 6.60
CA GLN A 65 3.47 -3.08 6.87
C GLN A 65 3.71 -2.89 8.37
N PRO A 66 4.94 -3.09 8.86
CA PRO A 66 5.27 -2.78 10.24
C PRO A 66 5.24 -1.26 10.45
N ALA A 67 4.73 -0.83 11.60
CA ALA A 67 4.93 0.55 12.05
C ALA A 67 6.37 0.69 12.51
N ALA A 68 7.18 1.45 11.76
CA ALA A 68 8.56 1.73 12.08
C ALA A 68 8.86 3.21 11.83
N ASP A 69 9.62 3.83 12.74
CA ASP A 69 9.91 5.26 12.71
C ASP A 69 10.81 5.66 11.53
N GLU A 70 11.67 4.75 11.09
CA GLU A 70 12.67 5.02 10.05
C GLU A 70 12.12 4.79 8.63
N ALA A 71 11.31 3.75 8.45
CA ALA A 71 10.71 3.40 7.15
C ALA A 71 9.58 2.37 7.30
N GLY A 72 8.44 2.65 6.68
CA GLY A 72 7.37 1.66 6.45
C GLY A 72 7.53 1.03 5.07
N MET A 73 7.47 -0.30 5.01
CA MET A 73 7.49 -1.04 3.74
C MET A 73 6.36 -2.08 3.68
N PRO A 74 5.59 -2.16 2.58
CA PRO A 74 4.63 -3.24 2.37
C PRO A 74 5.34 -4.60 2.37
N LEU A 75 4.97 -5.48 3.31
CA LEU A 75 5.49 -6.84 3.36
C LEU A 75 4.80 -7.77 2.38
N ASN A 76 3.51 -7.53 2.14
CA ASN A 76 2.70 -8.30 1.20
C ASN A 76 1.50 -7.47 0.74
N TYR A 77 0.92 -7.85 -0.40
CA TYR A 77 -0.40 -7.36 -0.82
C TYR A 77 -1.24 -8.45 -1.48
N GLN A 78 -2.56 -8.34 -1.35
CA GLN A 78 -3.52 -9.21 -2.03
C GLN A 78 -4.45 -8.35 -2.90
N LEU A 79 -4.71 -8.81 -4.13
CA LEU A 79 -5.68 -8.26 -5.09
C LEU A 79 -6.95 -9.12 -5.14
#